data_AF-A0A971AN52-F1
#
_entry.id   AF-A0A971AN52-F1
#
_cell.length_a   1.000
_cell.length_b   1.000
_cell.length_c   1.000
_cell.angle_alpha   90.00
_cell.angle_beta   90.00
_cell.angle_gamma   90.00
#
_symmetry.space_group_name_H-M   'P 1'
#
loop_
_entity.id
_entity.type
_entity.pdbx_description
1 polymer ?
#
loop_
_entity_poly.entity_id
_entity_poly.type
_entity_poly.pdbx_seq_one_letter_code
_entity_poly.pdbx_strand_id
1 'polypeptide(L)'
;MLEAIRQDLLQHKKELGVNVILSDGNCLLLRYPEGFKSLKQETLAAILAKVTGLLKEKGIPGHDACTQCGGSDNTFIAYVGDIPLSLCDTCFQQLEADFLEAERQHEQADKNYLPGSVGALLGALVGAIPWTIVAYFGFLAAILGFLIGRAALFGYKLFGGIPGRGTKWIVLLAALISLVLAELVILALQIRAEGIHLNIFLFIAVLVQPEVLKAVALDLIPSLLLAGLGVFPLLTDIKAQEKPPRIQKAQV
;
A
#
# COMPACT_ATOMS: atom_id res chain seq x y z
N MET A 1 32.83 10.31 -7.67
CA MET A 1 32.41 11.33 -8.66
C MET A 1 31.01 11.86 -8.36
N LEU A 2 29.98 11.01 -8.30
CA LEU A 2 28.61 11.44 -7.90
C LEU A 2 28.52 12.05 -6.50
N GLU A 3 29.28 11.57 -5.51
CA GLU A 3 29.28 12.17 -4.18
C GLU A 3 29.83 13.62 -4.17
N ALA A 4 30.77 13.92 -5.05
CA ALA A 4 31.31 15.29 -5.22
C ALA A 4 30.27 16.20 -5.91
N ILE A 5 29.55 15.68 -6.91
CA ILE A 5 28.44 16.39 -7.57
C ILE A 5 27.31 16.63 -6.58
N ARG A 6 27.00 15.66 -5.71
CA ARG A 6 26.03 15.81 -4.63
C ARG A 6 26.43 16.92 -3.67
N GLN A 7 27.70 16.99 -3.26
CA GLN A 7 28.18 18.06 -2.39
C GLN A 7 28.10 19.44 -3.07
N ASP A 8 28.48 19.55 -4.35
CA ASP A 8 28.35 20.80 -5.12
C ASP A 8 26.89 21.23 -5.29
N LEU A 9 25.98 20.30 -5.56
CA LEU A 9 24.54 20.58 -5.68
C LEU A 9 23.91 20.94 -4.32
N LEU A 10 24.41 20.39 -3.22
CA LEU A 10 24.01 20.78 -1.86
C LEU A 10 24.46 22.20 -1.52
N GLN A 11 25.63 22.65 -2.00
CA GLN A 11 26.07 24.04 -1.83
C GLN A 11 25.18 25.02 -2.61
N HIS A 12 24.69 24.63 -3.79
CA HIS A 12 23.78 25.43 -4.62
C HIS A 12 22.28 25.19 -4.31
N LYS A 13 21.95 24.48 -3.22
CA LYS A 13 20.58 24.04 -2.88
C LYS A 13 19.54 25.18 -2.84
N LYS A 14 19.90 26.33 -2.26
CA LYS A 14 19.01 27.50 -2.16
C LYS A 14 18.77 28.17 -3.52
N GLU A 15 19.77 28.15 -4.39
CA GLU A 15 19.67 28.74 -5.73
C GLU A 15 18.97 27.83 -6.74
N LEU A 16 19.00 26.52 -6.49
CA LEU A 16 18.34 25.51 -7.32
C LEU A 16 16.89 25.29 -6.89
N GLY A 17 16.46 25.77 -5.72
CA GLY A 17 15.10 25.58 -5.21
C GLY A 17 14.77 24.13 -4.84
N VAL A 18 15.78 23.27 -4.68
CA VAL A 18 15.64 21.83 -4.39
C VAL A 18 15.64 21.63 -2.88
N ASN A 19 14.71 20.82 -2.35
CA ASN A 19 14.66 20.59 -0.91
C ASN A 19 15.36 19.28 -0.49
N VAL A 20 15.37 18.27 -1.36
CA VAL A 20 16.02 16.98 -1.09
C VAL A 20 16.82 16.53 -2.30
N ILE A 21 18.08 16.19 -2.07
CA ILE A 21 18.99 15.58 -3.05
C ILE A 21 19.41 14.22 -2.50
N LEU A 22 18.92 13.16 -3.12
CA LEU A 22 19.36 11.79 -2.83
C LEU A 22 20.29 11.32 -3.94
N SER A 23 21.39 10.67 -3.56
CA SER A 23 22.28 10.00 -4.49
C SER A 23 22.26 8.53 -4.11
N ASP A 24 21.91 7.68 -5.07
CA ASP A 24 22.01 6.22 -4.92
C ASP A 24 22.60 5.64 -6.20
N GLY A 25 23.78 5.02 -6.08
CA GLY A 25 24.57 4.56 -7.22
C GLY A 25 24.80 5.67 -8.27
N ASN A 26 24.32 5.43 -9.50
CA ASN A 26 24.40 6.35 -10.64
C ASN A 26 23.18 7.29 -10.78
N CYS A 27 22.26 7.28 -9.82
CA CYS A 27 21.04 8.07 -9.86
C CYS A 27 21.12 9.26 -8.89
N LEU A 28 20.77 10.44 -9.39
CA LEU A 28 20.66 11.66 -8.59
C LEU A 28 19.22 12.16 -8.63
N LEU A 29 18.55 12.09 -7.48
CA LEU A 29 17.13 12.42 -7.34
C LEU A 29 16.97 13.81 -6.72
N LEU A 30 16.42 14.74 -7.51
CA LEU A 30 16.13 16.12 -7.12
C LEU A 30 14.65 16.26 -6.81
N ARG A 31 14.29 16.50 -5.55
CA ARG A 31 12.90 16.70 -5.14
C ARG A 31 12.57 18.18 -4.95
N TYR A 32 11.60 18.65 -5.72
CA TYR A 32 11.03 19.99 -5.60
C TYR A 32 9.72 19.92 -4.82
N PRO A 33 9.56 20.65 -3.71
CA PRO A 33 8.31 20.69 -2.98
C PRO A 33 7.31 21.57 -3.75
N GLU A 34 6.29 20.95 -4.32
CA GLU A 34 5.13 21.69 -4.80
C GLU A 34 4.22 22.02 -3.60
N GLY A 35 4.00 23.30 -3.37
CA GLY A 35 3.00 23.78 -2.40
C GLY A 35 1.61 23.85 -3.02
N PHE A 36 0.77 24.75 -2.51
CA PHE A 36 -0.59 24.98 -3.05
C PHE A 36 -0.64 25.59 -4.47
N LYS A 37 0.48 26.08 -5.00
CA LYS A 37 0.59 26.61 -6.37
C LYS A 37 1.49 25.69 -7.20
N SER A 38 0.96 25.24 -8.34
CA SER A 38 1.69 24.41 -9.30
C SER A 38 2.94 25.13 -9.82
N LEU A 39 4.01 24.37 -10.07
CA LEU A 39 5.26 24.91 -10.58
C LEU A 39 5.03 25.47 -11.99
N LYS A 40 5.40 26.73 -12.23
CA LYS A 40 5.28 27.33 -13.57
C LYS A 40 6.26 26.67 -14.53
N GLN A 41 5.83 26.44 -15.77
CA GLN A 41 6.63 25.80 -16.81
C GLN A 41 7.97 26.51 -17.07
N GLU A 42 7.98 27.85 -16.98
CA GLU A 42 9.19 28.67 -17.12
C GLU A 42 10.22 28.42 -16.01
N THR A 43 9.75 28.29 -14.77
CA THR A 43 10.62 28.01 -13.62
C THR A 43 11.20 26.60 -13.70
N LEU A 44 10.38 25.63 -14.13
CA LEU A 44 10.84 24.26 -14.35
C LEU A 44 11.92 24.19 -15.46
N ALA A 45 11.70 24.90 -16.57
CA ALA A 45 12.66 24.97 -17.67
C ALA A 45 13.99 25.60 -17.23
N ALA A 46 13.94 26.69 -16.44
CA ALA A 46 15.13 27.35 -15.91
C ALA A 46 15.94 26.43 -14.98
N ILE A 47 15.25 25.68 -14.12
CA ILE A 47 15.86 24.70 -13.23
C ILE A 47 16.54 23.57 -14.03
N LEU A 48 15.82 22.98 -15.01
CA LEU A 48 16.35 21.93 -15.88
C LEU A 48 17.58 22.41 -16.66
N ALA A 49 17.56 23.63 -17.19
CA ALA A 49 18.69 24.23 -17.89
C ALA A 49 19.90 24.41 -16.97
N LYS A 50 19.69 24.85 -15.72
CA LYS A 50 20.78 25.06 -14.75
C LYS A 50 21.40 23.73 -14.30
N VAL A 51 20.57 22.71 -14.02
CA VAL A 51 21.05 21.37 -13.65
C VAL A 51 21.79 20.71 -14.82
N THR A 52 21.24 20.76 -16.03
CA THR A 52 21.90 20.17 -17.21
C THR A 52 23.21 20.90 -17.56
N GLY A 53 23.29 22.21 -17.33
CA GLY A 53 24.52 22.99 -17.46
C GLY A 53 25.63 22.53 -16.52
N LEU A 54 25.32 22.36 -15.23
CA LEU A 54 26.27 21.86 -14.22
C LEU A 54 26.75 20.43 -14.55
N LEU A 55 25.86 19.57 -15.02
CA LEU A 55 26.21 18.20 -15.41
C LEU A 55 27.17 18.18 -16.62
N LYS A 56 26.94 19.06 -17.60
CA LYS A 56 27.82 19.22 -18.77
C LYS A 56 29.20 19.77 -18.40
N GLU A 57 29.26 20.76 -17.51
CA GLU A 57 30.54 21.33 -17.04
C GLU A 57 31.41 20.28 -16.34
N LYS A 58 30.78 19.34 -15.63
CA LYS A 58 31.46 18.23 -14.96
C LYS A 58 31.79 17.05 -15.89
N GLY A 59 31.53 17.18 -17.20
CA GLY A 59 31.90 16.18 -18.20
C GLY A 59 31.05 14.91 -18.19
N ILE A 60 29.82 14.97 -17.68
CA ILE A 60 28.91 13.82 -17.72
C ILE A 60 28.37 13.67 -19.14
N PRO A 61 28.62 12.52 -19.82
CA PRO A 61 28.08 12.29 -21.14
C PRO A 61 26.56 12.22 -21.07
N GLY A 62 25.89 12.85 -22.03
CA GLY A 62 24.43 12.93 -22.10
C GLY A 62 23.81 11.63 -22.60
N HIS A 63 22.95 11.73 -23.61
CA HIS A 63 22.34 10.56 -24.23
C HIS A 63 23.31 9.72 -25.09
N ASP A 64 24.51 10.25 -25.36
CA ASP A 64 25.52 9.66 -26.25
C ASP A 64 26.34 8.51 -25.61
N ALA A 65 26.11 8.23 -24.32
CA ALA A 65 26.76 7.12 -23.63
C ALA A 65 25.76 6.34 -22.78
N CYS A 66 26.05 5.06 -22.60
CA CYS A 66 25.31 4.19 -21.71
C CYS A 66 25.48 4.67 -20.26
N THR A 67 24.37 4.91 -19.58
CA THR A 67 24.32 5.41 -18.20
C THR A 67 24.96 4.41 -17.21
N GLN A 68 25.10 3.14 -17.59
CA GLN A 68 25.56 2.08 -16.69
C GLN A 68 27.02 1.66 -16.95
N CYS A 69 27.44 1.53 -18.20
CA CYS A 69 28.82 1.12 -18.54
C CYS A 69 29.69 2.25 -19.13
N GLY A 70 29.11 3.39 -19.51
CA GLY A 70 29.82 4.51 -20.12
C GLY A 70 30.21 4.32 -21.59
N GLY A 71 29.85 3.19 -22.21
CA GLY A 71 30.11 2.93 -23.63
C GLY A 71 29.19 3.72 -24.56
N SER A 72 29.68 4.11 -25.73
CA SER A 72 28.94 4.88 -26.75
C SER A 72 28.36 4.03 -27.89
N ASP A 73 28.51 2.70 -27.82
CA ASP A 73 28.09 1.79 -28.88
C ASP A 73 26.62 1.41 -28.74
N ASN A 74 25.84 1.69 -29.78
CA ASN A 74 24.43 1.28 -29.95
C ASN A 74 23.52 1.61 -28.75
N THR A 75 23.63 2.83 -28.23
CA THR A 75 22.81 3.32 -27.11
C THR A 75 21.42 3.73 -27.57
N PHE A 76 20.40 3.38 -26.79
CA PHE A 76 19.02 3.77 -27.00
C PHE A 76 18.38 4.21 -25.67
N ILE A 77 17.25 4.92 -25.77
CA ILE A 77 16.49 5.32 -24.59
C ILE A 77 15.60 4.15 -24.15
N ALA A 78 15.80 3.68 -22.93
CA ALA A 78 14.94 2.76 -22.22
C ALA A 78 14.18 3.51 -21.12
N TYR A 79 12.92 3.15 -20.91
CA TYR A 79 12.11 3.65 -19.80
C TYR A 79 12.07 2.61 -18.70
N VAL A 80 12.42 3.02 -17.47
CA VAL A 80 12.17 2.25 -16.25
C VAL A 80 11.05 2.96 -15.50
N GLY A 81 9.82 2.48 -15.65
CA GLY A 81 8.64 3.27 -15.27
C GLY A 81 8.54 4.52 -16.15
N ASP A 82 8.56 5.71 -15.53
CA ASP A 82 8.51 7.01 -16.24
C ASP A 82 9.90 7.68 -16.39
N ILE A 83 10.97 6.98 -16.01
CA ILE A 83 12.33 7.52 -16.03
C ILE A 83 13.03 7.10 -17.33
N PRO A 84 13.43 8.04 -18.20
CA PRO A 84 14.23 7.73 -19.39
C PRO A 84 15.70 7.54 -19.00
N LEU A 85 16.30 6.43 -19.42
CA LEU A 85 17.72 6.13 -19.30
C LEU A 85 18.32 5.82 -20.67
N SER A 86 19.53 6.32 -20.95
CA SER A 86 20.30 5.87 -22.12
C SER A 86 21.06 4.59 -21.76
N LEU A 87 20.82 3.49 -22.47
CA LEU A 87 21.43 2.18 -22.23
C LEU A 87 21.87 1.54 -23.56
N CYS A 88 22.96 0.77 -23.52
CA CYS A 88 23.31 -0.16 -24.60
C CYS A 88 22.55 -1.49 -24.44
N ASP A 89 22.53 -2.32 -25.49
CA ASP A 89 21.79 -3.60 -25.48
C ASP A 89 22.21 -4.53 -24.33
N THR A 90 23.51 -4.61 -24.02
CA THR A 90 24.01 -5.49 -22.95
C THR A 90 23.56 -5.04 -21.57
N CYS A 91 23.66 -3.74 -21.26
CA CYS A 91 23.19 -3.20 -19.98
C CYS A 91 21.67 -3.27 -19.86
N PHE A 92 20.93 -3.11 -20.96
CA PHE A 92 19.48 -3.30 -20.96
C PHE A 92 19.07 -4.72 -20.59
N GLN A 93 19.71 -5.73 -21.19
CA GLN A 93 19.42 -7.13 -20.89
C GLN A 93 19.79 -7.52 -19.46
N GLN A 94 20.91 -6.99 -18.93
CA GLN A 94 21.29 -7.19 -17.53
C GLN A 94 20.26 -6.56 -16.58
N LEU A 95 19.85 -5.33 -16.87
CA LEU A 95 18.83 -4.65 -16.07
C LEU A 95 17.53 -5.45 -16.08
N GLU A 96 17.05 -5.88 -17.25
CA GLU A 96 15.85 -6.72 -17.37
C GLU A 96 15.97 -8.02 -16.58
N ALA A 97 17.12 -8.70 -16.63
CA ALA A 97 17.39 -9.91 -15.86
C ALA A 97 17.36 -9.66 -14.35
N ASP A 98 18.02 -8.60 -13.87
CA ASP A 98 18.05 -8.23 -12.44
C ASP A 98 16.65 -7.94 -11.89
N PHE A 99 15.81 -7.25 -12.66
CA PHE A 99 14.41 -7.00 -12.30
C PHE A 99 13.58 -8.30 -12.24
N LEU A 100 13.74 -9.18 -13.24
CA LEU A 100 13.10 -10.50 -13.27
C LEU A 100 13.53 -11.38 -12.10
N GLU A 101 14.80 -11.33 -11.70
CA GLU A 101 15.30 -12.07 -10.53
C GLU A 101 14.76 -11.49 -9.22
N ALA A 102 14.72 -10.17 -9.07
CA ALA A 102 14.12 -9.52 -7.91
C ALA A 102 12.64 -9.87 -7.77
N GLU A 103 11.88 -9.89 -8.87
CA GLU A 103 10.48 -10.35 -8.89
C GLU A 103 10.33 -11.79 -8.41
N ARG A 104 11.14 -12.70 -8.96
CA ARG A 104 11.12 -14.12 -8.54
C ARG A 104 11.44 -14.27 -7.06
N GLN A 105 12.42 -13.53 -6.54
CA GLN A 105 12.76 -13.54 -5.11
C GLN A 105 11.60 -13.03 -4.24
N HIS A 106 10.88 -11.99 -4.68
CA HIS A 106 9.70 -11.47 -3.98
C HIS A 106 8.50 -12.41 -3.99
N GLU A 107 8.34 -13.21 -5.06
CA GLU A 107 7.32 -14.27 -5.12
C GLU A 107 7.68 -15.50 -4.30
N GLN A 108 8.97 -15.87 -4.26
CA GLN A 108 9.47 -17.05 -3.57
C GLN A 108 9.76 -16.84 -2.08
N ALA A 109 9.82 -15.59 -1.61
CA ALA A 109 9.97 -15.28 -0.20
C ALA A 109 8.83 -15.89 0.61
N ASP A 110 9.16 -16.71 1.60
CA ASP A 110 8.18 -17.39 2.44
C ASP A 110 7.46 -16.35 3.31
N LYS A 111 6.23 -15.98 2.93
CA LYS A 111 5.47 -14.91 3.57
C LYS A 111 4.84 -15.46 4.85
N ASN A 112 5.47 -15.20 6.00
CA ASN A 112 4.86 -15.53 7.28
C ASN A 112 3.69 -14.59 7.59
N TYR A 113 2.47 -15.07 7.38
CA TYR A 113 1.23 -14.32 7.64
C TYR A 113 0.79 -14.36 9.11
N LEU A 114 1.36 -15.26 9.92
CA LEU A 114 0.92 -15.54 11.28
C LEU A 114 0.84 -14.28 12.17
N PRO A 115 1.86 -13.41 12.27
CA PRO A 115 1.80 -12.26 13.16
C PRO A 115 0.75 -11.24 12.67
N GLY A 116 0.61 -11.07 11.36
CA GLY A 116 -0.44 -10.23 10.76
C GLY A 116 -1.85 -10.75 11.05
N SER A 117 -2.07 -12.07 10.99
CA SER A 117 -3.36 -12.69 11.30
C SER A 117 -3.82 -12.43 12.74
N VAL A 118 -2.90 -12.53 13.71
CA VAL A 118 -3.19 -12.21 15.12
C VAL A 118 -3.54 -10.73 15.27
N GLY A 119 -2.74 -9.85 14.67
CA GLY A 119 -3.01 -8.41 14.66
C GLY A 119 -4.35 -8.05 14.02
N ALA A 120 -4.72 -8.71 12.92
CA ALA A 120 -5.99 -8.49 12.24
C ALA A 120 -7.19 -8.83 13.12
N LEU A 121 -7.13 -9.97 13.81
CA LEU A 121 -8.20 -10.40 14.72
C LEU A 121 -8.37 -9.42 15.88
N LEU A 122 -7.26 -9.02 16.52
CA LEU A 122 -7.31 -8.05 17.62
C LEU A 122 -7.83 -6.69 17.15
N GLY A 123 -7.37 -6.21 16.00
CA GLY A 123 -7.85 -4.96 15.41
C GLY A 123 -9.34 -5.01 15.06
N ALA A 124 -9.82 -6.13 14.49
CA ALA A 124 -11.22 -6.34 14.16
C ALA A 124 -12.11 -6.35 15.41
N LEU A 125 -11.67 -7.01 16.49
CA LEU A 125 -12.38 -7.03 17.78
C LEU A 125 -12.53 -5.63 18.37
N VAL A 126 -11.46 -4.83 18.36
CA VAL A 126 -11.52 -3.43 18.82
C VAL A 126 -12.46 -2.60 17.94
N GLY A 127 -12.40 -2.78 16.63
CA GLY A 127 -13.29 -2.12 15.68
C GLY A 127 -14.76 -2.53 15.84
N ALA A 128 -15.04 -3.73 16.34
CA ALA A 128 -16.38 -4.23 16.55
C ALA A 128 -17.07 -3.57 17.76
N ILE A 129 -16.33 -3.07 18.74
CA ILE A 129 -16.91 -2.43 19.95
C ILE A 129 -17.95 -1.34 19.62
N PRO A 130 -17.63 -0.29 18.83
CA PRO A 130 -18.61 0.72 18.48
C PRO A 130 -19.77 0.16 17.64
N TRP A 131 -19.50 -0.84 16.78
CA TRP A 131 -20.54 -1.53 16.00
C TRP A 131 -21.52 -2.26 16.94
N THR A 132 -21.02 -2.99 17.94
CA THR A 132 -21.82 -3.73 18.93
C THR A 132 -22.73 -2.79 19.71
N ILE A 133 -22.22 -1.63 20.12
CA ILE A 133 -23.01 -0.63 20.87
C ILE A 133 -24.19 -0.15 20.02
N VAL A 134 -23.94 0.22 18.76
CA VAL A 134 -25.01 0.73 17.87
C VAL A 134 -26.04 -0.35 17.53
N ALA A 135 -25.57 -1.56 17.22
CA ALA A 135 -26.44 -2.70 16.91
C ALA A 135 -27.29 -3.13 18.12
N TYR A 136 -26.75 -3.05 19.34
CA TYR A 136 -27.50 -3.34 20.56
C TYR A 136 -28.75 -2.46 20.73
N PHE A 137 -28.70 -1.20 20.30
CA PHE A 137 -29.85 -0.28 20.32
C PHE A 137 -30.81 -0.44 19.13
N GLY A 138 -30.60 -1.43 18.25
CA GLY A 138 -31.48 -1.73 17.12
C GLY A 138 -31.28 -0.82 15.90
N PHE A 139 -30.17 -0.08 15.83
CA PHE A 139 -29.83 0.70 14.63
C PHE A 139 -29.03 -0.15 13.65
N LEU A 140 -29.27 0.06 12.34
CA LEU A 140 -28.49 -0.54 11.26
C LEU A 140 -27.03 -0.06 11.34
N ALA A 141 -26.17 -0.88 11.94
CA ALA A 141 -24.75 -0.58 12.16
C ALA A 141 -23.87 -0.91 10.94
N ALA A 142 -24.45 -1.24 9.78
CA ALA A 142 -23.74 -1.67 8.58
C ALA A 142 -22.56 -0.77 8.20
N ILE A 143 -22.74 0.57 8.28
CA ILE A 143 -21.70 1.57 7.97
C ILE A 143 -20.44 1.36 8.83
N LEU A 144 -20.59 0.91 10.07
CA LEU A 144 -19.46 0.62 10.96
C LEU A 144 -18.71 -0.67 10.58
N GLY A 145 -19.26 -1.50 9.70
CA GLY A 145 -18.52 -2.60 9.05
C GLY A 145 -17.25 -2.12 8.36
N PHE A 146 -17.30 -0.94 7.72
CA PHE A 146 -16.10 -0.30 7.13
C PHE A 146 -15.01 -0.01 8.17
N LEU A 147 -15.42 0.46 9.36
CA LEU A 147 -14.49 0.74 10.47
C LEU A 147 -13.82 -0.54 10.97
N ILE A 148 -14.58 -1.63 11.09
CA ILE A 148 -14.04 -2.96 11.46
C ILE A 148 -12.98 -3.40 10.44
N GLY A 149 -13.28 -3.29 9.14
CA GLY A 149 -12.32 -3.61 8.08
C GLY A 149 -11.03 -2.77 8.17
N ARG A 150 -11.14 -1.46 8.43
CA ARG A 150 -9.96 -0.60 8.62
C ARG A 150 -9.19 -0.91 9.90
N ALA A 151 -9.88 -1.18 11.01
CA ALA A 151 -9.24 -1.51 12.28
C ALA A 151 -8.51 -2.86 12.20
N ALA A 152 -9.12 -3.85 11.55
CA ALA A 152 -8.50 -5.15 11.26
C ALA A 152 -7.24 -4.99 10.38
N LEU A 153 -7.32 -4.19 9.31
CA LEU A 153 -6.16 -3.90 8.48
C LEU A 153 -5.06 -3.15 9.24
N PHE A 154 -5.44 -2.19 10.08
CA PHE A 154 -4.49 -1.46 10.91
C PHE A 154 -3.78 -2.40 11.89
N GLY A 155 -4.52 -3.27 12.57
CA GLY A 155 -3.97 -4.30 13.45
C GLY A 155 -3.04 -5.27 12.70
N TYR A 156 -3.43 -5.71 11.50
CA TYR A 156 -2.58 -6.56 10.65
C TYR A 156 -1.21 -5.93 10.39
N LYS A 157 -1.18 -4.63 10.05
CA LYS A 157 0.06 -3.88 9.80
C LYS A 157 0.86 -3.64 11.08
N LEU A 158 0.17 -3.35 12.19
CA LEU A 158 0.80 -3.06 13.48
C LEU A 158 1.63 -4.26 14.00
N PHE A 159 1.17 -5.48 13.72
CA PHE A 159 1.87 -6.72 14.09
C PHE A 159 2.87 -7.19 13.01
N GLY A 160 3.25 -6.33 12.06
CA GLY A 160 4.25 -6.67 11.04
C GLY A 160 3.73 -7.64 9.96
N GLY A 161 2.42 -7.68 9.73
CA GLY A 161 1.83 -8.49 8.68
C GLY A 161 2.34 -8.09 7.29
N ILE A 162 2.81 -9.07 6.53
CA ILE A 162 3.35 -8.85 5.18
C ILE A 162 2.17 -8.65 4.22
N PRO A 163 2.07 -7.53 3.49
CA PRO A 163 0.99 -7.31 2.54
C PRO A 163 1.13 -8.28 1.36
N GLY A 164 0.06 -9.01 1.04
CA GLY A 164 0.03 -9.93 -0.09
C GLY A 164 -1.39 -10.38 -0.44
N ARG A 165 -1.53 -11.27 -1.43
CA ARG A 165 -2.84 -11.78 -1.86
C ARG A 165 -3.64 -12.45 -0.73
N GLY A 166 -2.95 -13.04 0.25
CA GLY A 166 -3.57 -13.66 1.42
C GLY A 166 -4.12 -12.67 2.44
N THR A 167 -3.56 -11.45 2.52
CA THR A 167 -3.96 -10.43 3.51
C THR A 167 -5.44 -10.08 3.43
N LYS A 168 -6.00 -10.01 2.21
CA LYS A 168 -7.43 -9.71 2.02
C LYS A 168 -8.34 -10.74 2.68
N TRP A 169 -7.99 -12.02 2.56
CA TRP A 169 -8.76 -13.12 3.11
C TRP A 169 -8.60 -13.18 4.63
N ILE A 170 -7.40 -12.93 5.13
CA ILE A 170 -7.12 -12.85 6.57
C ILE A 170 -7.95 -11.74 7.22
N VAL A 171 -7.94 -10.54 6.65
CA VAL A 171 -8.68 -9.39 7.19
C VAL A 171 -10.20 -9.62 7.10
N LEU A 172 -10.71 -10.14 5.98
CA LEU A 172 -12.13 -10.48 5.85
C LEU A 172 -12.58 -11.56 6.84
N LEU A 173 -11.75 -12.60 7.03
CA LEU A 173 -12.03 -13.66 7.99
C LEU A 173 -12.02 -13.14 9.42
N ALA A 174 -11.05 -12.28 9.78
CA ALA A 174 -10.98 -11.63 11.08
C ALA A 174 -12.21 -10.74 11.34
N ALA A 175 -12.66 -9.98 10.34
CA ALA A 175 -13.87 -9.17 10.42
C ALA A 175 -15.12 -10.04 10.60
N LEU A 176 -15.25 -11.12 9.83
CA LEU A 176 -16.36 -12.07 9.96
C LEU A 176 -16.42 -12.68 11.36
N ILE A 177 -15.30 -13.20 11.86
CA ILE A 177 -15.22 -13.78 13.22
C ILE A 177 -15.63 -12.75 14.27
N SER A 178 -15.13 -11.51 14.15
CA SER A 178 -15.42 -10.44 15.12
C SER A 178 -16.89 -10.01 15.09
N LEU A 179 -17.50 -9.94 13.90
CA LEU A 179 -18.93 -9.63 13.76
C LEU A 179 -19.80 -10.74 14.35
N VAL A 180 -19.50 -12.01 14.06
CA VAL A 180 -20.23 -13.15 14.66
C VAL A 180 -20.12 -13.13 16.18
N LEU A 181 -18.92 -12.90 16.72
CA LEU A 181 -18.74 -12.77 18.18
C LEU A 181 -19.54 -11.60 18.76
N ALA A 182 -19.56 -10.46 18.07
CA ALA A 182 -20.34 -9.30 18.48
C ALA A 182 -21.85 -9.59 18.52
N GLU A 183 -22.40 -10.29 17.52
CA GLU A 183 -23.81 -10.73 17.50
C GLU A 183 -24.14 -11.67 18.66
N LEU A 184 -23.26 -12.63 18.96
CA LEU A 184 -23.43 -13.53 20.11
C LEU A 184 -23.46 -12.74 21.43
N VAL A 185 -22.63 -11.71 21.55
CA VAL A 185 -22.61 -10.83 22.72
C VAL A 185 -23.90 -10.02 22.82
N ILE A 186 -24.38 -9.43 21.71
CA ILE A 186 -25.64 -8.68 21.67
C ILE A 186 -26.80 -9.56 22.13
N LEU A 187 -26.90 -10.77 21.57
CA LEU A 187 -27.95 -11.72 21.92
C LEU A 187 -27.89 -12.10 23.41
N ALA A 188 -26.69 -12.35 23.93
CA ALA A 188 -26.53 -12.68 25.35
C ALA A 188 -26.93 -11.51 26.27
N LEU A 189 -26.62 -10.28 25.88
CA LEU A 189 -27.02 -9.07 26.62
C LEU A 189 -28.53 -8.83 26.56
N GLN A 190 -29.19 -9.08 25.44
CA GLN A 190 -30.64 -8.95 25.29
C GLN A 190 -31.39 -9.95 26.18
N ILE A 191 -31.00 -11.23 26.17
CA ILE A 191 -31.58 -12.26 27.04
C ILE A 191 -31.44 -11.88 28.53
N ARG A 192 -30.28 -11.34 28.91
CA ARG A 192 -30.04 -10.84 30.28
C ARG A 192 -30.88 -9.62 30.63
N ALA A 193 -31.09 -8.71 29.69
CA ALA A 193 -31.89 -7.51 29.89
C ALA A 193 -33.37 -7.83 30.14
N GLU A 194 -33.88 -8.92 29.58
CA GLU A 194 -35.23 -9.45 29.86
C GLU A 194 -35.34 -10.20 31.21
N GLY A 195 -34.26 -10.24 32.00
CA GLY A 195 -34.24 -10.92 33.30
C GLY A 195 -34.12 -12.44 33.22
N ILE A 196 -33.86 -12.99 32.04
CA ILE A 196 -33.72 -14.43 31.83
C ILE A 196 -32.29 -14.86 32.14
N HIS A 197 -32.14 -15.96 32.87
CA HIS A 197 -30.82 -16.53 33.14
C HIS A 197 -30.22 -17.15 31.88
N LEU A 198 -28.96 -16.81 31.57
CA LEU A 198 -28.25 -17.36 30.43
C LEU A 198 -28.06 -18.88 30.61
N ASN A 199 -28.75 -19.66 29.78
CA ASN A 199 -28.61 -21.11 29.70
C ASN A 199 -28.20 -21.48 28.28
N ILE A 200 -27.22 -22.37 28.13
CA ILE A 200 -26.70 -22.80 26.81
C ILE A 200 -27.82 -23.35 25.91
N PHE A 201 -28.78 -24.09 26.47
CA PHE A 201 -29.90 -24.66 25.70
C PHE A 201 -30.83 -23.58 25.18
N LEU A 202 -31.18 -22.60 26.03
CA LEU A 202 -32.00 -21.47 25.64
C LEU A 202 -31.28 -20.61 24.58
N PHE A 203 -29.99 -20.35 24.78
CA PHE A 203 -29.20 -19.54 23.87
C PHE A 203 -29.14 -20.16 22.46
N ILE A 204 -28.89 -21.48 22.38
CA ILE A 204 -28.89 -22.21 21.10
C ILE A 204 -30.30 -22.21 20.50
N ALA A 205 -31.34 -22.42 21.30
CA ALA A 205 -32.73 -22.42 20.83
C ALA A 205 -33.10 -21.08 20.17
N VAL A 206 -32.68 -19.96 20.75
CA VAL A 206 -32.90 -18.62 20.19
C VAL A 206 -32.07 -18.38 18.93
N LEU A 207 -30.79 -18.80 18.90
CA LEU A 207 -29.93 -18.65 17.72
C LEU A 207 -30.45 -19.36 16.46
N VAL A 208 -31.17 -20.47 16.63
CA VAL A 208 -31.71 -21.27 15.53
C VAL A 208 -33.09 -20.76 15.07
N GLN A 209 -33.68 -19.79 15.77
CA GLN A 209 -34.94 -19.20 15.34
C GLN A 209 -34.76 -18.48 13.99
N PRO A 210 -35.66 -18.72 13.02
CA PRO A 210 -35.53 -18.14 11.69
C PRO A 210 -35.62 -16.61 11.71
N GLU A 211 -36.34 -16.02 12.66
CA GLU A 211 -36.43 -14.58 12.88
C GLU A 211 -35.07 -14.00 13.28
N VAL A 212 -34.38 -14.64 14.24
CA VAL A 212 -33.05 -14.24 14.72
C VAL A 212 -32.01 -14.42 13.61
N LEU A 213 -32.03 -15.56 12.92
CA LEU A 213 -31.09 -15.83 11.84
C LEU A 213 -31.24 -14.83 10.68
N LYS A 214 -32.47 -14.42 10.36
CA LYS A 214 -32.73 -13.37 9.36
C LYS A 214 -32.22 -12.01 9.81
N ALA A 215 -32.45 -11.63 11.07
CA ALA A 215 -31.95 -10.36 11.62
C ALA A 215 -30.42 -10.31 11.57
N VAL A 216 -29.76 -11.35 12.07
CA VAL A 216 -28.29 -11.48 12.01
C VAL A 216 -27.79 -11.45 10.57
N ALA A 217 -28.46 -12.10 9.62
CA ALA A 217 -28.05 -12.06 8.22
C ALA A 217 -28.18 -10.65 7.62
N LEU A 218 -29.24 -9.91 7.97
CA LEU A 218 -29.47 -8.54 7.51
C LEU A 218 -28.46 -7.54 8.06
N ASP A 219 -27.88 -7.79 9.24
CA ASP A 219 -26.81 -6.95 9.81
C ASP A 219 -25.42 -7.40 9.36
N LEU A 220 -25.16 -8.71 9.33
CA LEU A 220 -23.85 -9.30 9.04
C LEU A 220 -23.44 -9.12 7.57
N ILE A 221 -24.34 -9.38 6.61
CA ILE A 221 -24.00 -9.36 5.18
C ILE A 221 -23.58 -7.95 4.74
N PRO A 222 -24.35 -6.88 5.03
CA PRO A 222 -23.94 -5.52 4.66
C PRO A 222 -22.68 -5.07 5.40
N SER A 223 -22.55 -5.43 6.69
CA SER A 223 -21.36 -5.10 7.48
C SER A 223 -20.09 -5.74 6.90
N LEU A 224 -20.17 -7.00 6.46
CA LEU A 224 -19.04 -7.71 5.86
C LEU A 224 -18.67 -7.15 4.49
N LEU A 225 -19.66 -6.77 3.67
CA LEU A 225 -19.43 -6.10 2.39
C LEU A 225 -18.69 -4.78 2.58
N LEU A 226 -19.14 -3.97 3.55
CA LEU A 226 -18.53 -2.69 3.88
C LEU A 226 -17.15 -2.85 4.52
N ALA A 227 -16.93 -3.89 5.32
CA ALA A 227 -15.60 -4.25 5.82
C ALA A 227 -14.64 -4.55 4.67
N GLY A 228 -15.09 -5.26 3.63
CA GLY A 228 -14.33 -5.50 2.40
C GLY A 228 -13.92 -4.22 1.69
N LEU A 229 -14.80 -3.22 1.60
CA LEU A 229 -14.47 -1.91 1.05
C LEU A 229 -13.40 -1.17 1.89
N GLY A 230 -13.39 -1.36 3.21
CA GLY A 230 -12.35 -0.85 4.10
C GLY A 230 -10.94 -1.34 3.76
N VAL A 231 -10.83 -2.50 3.13
CA VAL A 231 -9.56 -3.13 2.71
C VAL A 231 -9.15 -2.70 1.29
N PHE A 232 -10.06 -2.10 0.50
CA PHE A 232 -9.81 -1.75 -0.90
C PHE A 232 -8.53 -0.94 -1.16
N PRO A 233 -8.18 0.10 -0.35
CA PRO A 233 -6.93 0.85 -0.56
C PRO A 233 -5.67 -0.02 -0.44
N LEU A 234 -5.69 -1.06 0.40
CA LEU A 234 -4.58 -2.01 0.48
C LEU A 234 -4.50 -2.86 -0.78
N LEU A 235 -5.64 -3.26 -1.35
CA LEU A 235 -5.67 -4.09 -2.56
C LEU A 235 -5.09 -3.35 -3.75
N THR A 236 -5.30 -2.03 -3.83
CA THR A 236 -4.68 -1.19 -4.86
C THR A 236 -3.18 -1.08 -4.65
N ASP A 237 -2.73 -0.92 -3.40
CA ASP A 237 -1.30 -0.81 -3.08
C ASP A 237 -0.56 -2.13 -3.34
N ILE A 238 -1.13 -3.28 -2.95
CA ILE A 238 -0.55 -4.61 -3.21
C ILE A 238 -0.45 -4.87 -4.71
N LYS A 239 -1.49 -4.55 -5.49
CA LYS A 239 -1.47 -4.70 -6.95
C LYS A 239 -0.46 -3.77 -7.63
N ALA A 240 -0.29 -2.55 -7.09
CA ALA A 240 0.71 -1.62 -7.60
C ALA A 240 2.14 -2.09 -7.30
N GLN A 241 2.36 -2.68 -6.12
CA GLN A 241 3.66 -3.25 -5.72
C GLN A 241 3.97 -4.58 -6.41
N GLU A 242 2.95 -5.39 -6.75
CA GLU A 242 3.12 -6.61 -7.55
C GLU A 242 3.50 -6.31 -9.01
N LYS A 243 3.28 -5.08 -9.50
CA LYS A 243 3.61 -4.73 -10.87
C LYS A 243 5.01 -4.08 -10.92
N PRO A 244 6.05 -4.80 -11.36
CA PRO A 244 7.37 -4.21 -11.52
C PRO A 244 7.30 -2.99 -12.46
N PRO A 245 8.17 -1.98 -12.28
CA PRO A 245 8.29 -0.89 -13.24
C PRO A 245 8.58 -1.51 -14.61
N ARG A 246 7.71 -1.26 -15.60
CA ARG A 246 7.90 -1.80 -16.94
C ARG A 246 9.17 -1.21 -17.53
N ILE A 247 10.10 -2.08 -17.92
CA ILE A 247 11.25 -1.70 -18.72
C ILE A 247 10.82 -1.76 -20.19
N GLN A 248 10.83 -0.62 -20.88
CA GLN A 248 10.40 -0.55 -22.28
C GLN A 248 11.43 0.22 -23.10
N LYS A 249 11.82 -0.30 -24.26
CA LYS A 249 12.56 0.49 -25.25
C LYS A 249 11.64 1.60 -25.75
N ALA A 250 12.14 2.83 -25.84
CA ALA A 250 11.41 3.93 -26.46
C ALA A 250 11.05 3.52 -27.90
N GLN A 251 9.76 3.49 -28.22
CA GLN A 251 9.33 3.38 -29.61
C GLN A 251 9.56 4.74 -30.26
N VAL A 252 10.46 4.76 -31.24
CA VAL A 252 10.70 5.92 -32.12
C VAL A 252 9.56 6.02 -33.12
#